data_AF-A0A453TEK4-F1
#
_entry.id   AF-A0A453TEK4-F1
#
_cell.length_a   1.000
_cell.length_b   1.000
_cell.length_c   1.000
_cell.angle_alpha   90.00
_cell.angle_beta   90.00
_cell.angle_gamma   90.00
#
_symmetry.space_group_name_H-M   'P 1'
#
loop_
_entity.id
_entity.type
_entity.pdbx_description
1 polymer ?
#
loop_
_entity_poly.entity_id
_entity_poly.type
_entity_poly.pdbx_seq_one_letter_code
_entity_poly.pdbx_strand_id
1 'polypeptide(L)'
;EPGNFVITFPRSYHGGFNLGLNCAEAVNFAPADWLPHGGIGAELYRMYRKAPVLSHEELLYVVAKNGVDNKSLSYLKEEVERVFVKEKKCREELWINGIIKSSPMQPRSNPNFIGNEEDKKCIICQQYLYLSAVSCSCRTSHVCLEHWKHLCECSPEKRRLLYRHTLAELGDLASEVKASLSGENVKQSPLLLNDIPTPSKK
;
A
#
# COMPACT_ATOMS: atom_id res chain seq x y z
N GLU A 1 -8.83 -33.08 10.66
CA GLU A 1 -9.38 -34.23 9.92
C GLU A 1 -10.10 -33.76 8.65
N PRO A 2 -10.46 -34.64 7.70
CA PRO A 2 -11.23 -34.24 6.52
C PRO A 2 -12.48 -33.41 6.91
N GLY A 3 -12.72 -32.32 6.20
CA GLY A 3 -13.82 -31.39 6.50
C GLY A 3 -13.54 -30.37 7.60
N ASN A 4 -12.34 -30.36 8.22
CA ASN A 4 -11.96 -29.30 9.15
C ASN A 4 -11.20 -28.16 8.45
N PHE A 5 -11.31 -26.97 9.01
CA PHE A 5 -10.51 -25.80 8.61
C PHE A 5 -9.35 -25.58 9.57
N VAL A 6 -8.23 -25.10 9.02
CA VAL A 6 -7.10 -24.59 9.80
C VAL A 6 -6.94 -23.12 9.42
N ILE A 7 -6.97 -22.24 10.42
CA ILE A 7 -6.79 -20.79 10.24
C ILE A 7 -5.41 -20.40 10.78
N THR A 8 -4.57 -19.84 9.93
CA THR A 8 -3.26 -19.30 10.31
C THR A 8 -3.33 -17.78 10.42
N PHE A 9 -3.17 -17.26 11.64
CA PHE A 9 -3.23 -15.82 11.91
C PHE A 9 -1.94 -15.10 11.44
N PRO A 10 -2.00 -13.77 11.21
CA PRO A 10 -0.84 -12.99 10.79
C PRO A 10 0.38 -13.24 11.66
N ARG A 11 1.55 -13.44 11.04
CA ARG A 11 2.85 -13.71 11.70
C ARG A 11 2.90 -15.01 12.53
N SER A 12 1.93 -15.90 12.40
CA SER A 12 1.96 -17.22 13.04
C SER A 12 2.79 -18.19 12.20
N TYR A 13 4.01 -18.46 12.64
CA TYR A 13 4.84 -19.51 12.05
C TYR A 13 4.17 -20.86 12.25
N HIS A 14 4.13 -21.66 11.19
CA HIS A 14 3.56 -23.00 11.20
C HIS A 14 4.43 -23.94 10.36
N GLY A 15 4.42 -25.21 10.75
CA GLY A 15 5.06 -26.30 10.03
C GLY A 15 4.23 -27.56 10.23
N GLY A 16 4.30 -28.49 9.29
CA GLY A 16 3.49 -29.71 9.34
C GLY A 16 3.94 -30.75 8.33
N PHE A 17 3.42 -31.96 8.50
CA PHE A 17 3.63 -33.09 7.61
C PHE A 17 2.33 -33.89 7.48
N ASN A 18 2.20 -34.65 6.39
CA ASN A 18 1.02 -35.50 6.15
C ASN A 18 1.25 -36.90 6.73
N LEU A 19 0.24 -37.46 7.40
CA LEU A 19 0.28 -38.83 7.94
C LEU A 19 -0.06 -39.91 6.89
N GLY A 20 -0.62 -39.51 5.75
CA GLY A 20 -1.04 -40.40 4.67
C GLY A 20 -1.47 -39.61 3.44
N LEU A 21 -2.02 -40.31 2.45
CA LEU A 21 -2.56 -39.67 1.24
C LEU A 21 -3.77 -38.80 1.59
N ASN A 22 -3.71 -37.52 1.24
CA ASN A 22 -4.80 -36.57 1.42
C ASN A 22 -4.84 -35.53 0.29
N CYS A 23 -5.87 -34.67 0.31
CA CYS A 23 -5.99 -33.51 -0.55
C CYS A 23 -6.42 -32.32 0.31
N ALA A 24 -5.78 -31.17 0.11
CA ALA A 24 -6.08 -29.94 0.83
C ALA A 24 -5.98 -28.74 -0.12
N GLU A 25 -6.76 -27.70 0.16
CA GLU A 25 -6.72 -26.41 -0.53
C GLU A 25 -6.46 -25.30 0.50
N ALA A 26 -5.75 -24.25 0.10
CA ALA A 26 -5.42 -23.13 0.97
C ALA A 26 -5.50 -21.80 0.20
N VAL A 27 -5.90 -20.75 0.92
CA VAL A 27 -5.99 -19.39 0.37
C VAL A 27 -5.50 -18.39 1.42
N ASN A 28 -4.85 -17.31 0.95
CA ASN A 28 -4.54 -16.16 1.77
C ASN A 28 -5.66 -15.13 1.65
N PHE A 29 -6.07 -14.54 2.76
CA PHE A 29 -7.04 -13.45 2.79
C PHE A 29 -6.60 -12.39 3.81
N ALA A 30 -7.13 -11.17 3.64
CA ALA A 30 -6.76 -10.00 4.43
C ALA A 30 -8.04 -9.27 4.88
N PRO A 31 -8.60 -9.61 6.05
CA PRO A 31 -9.70 -8.85 6.66
C PRO A 31 -9.24 -7.44 7.07
N ALA A 32 -10.15 -6.54 7.44
CA ALA A 32 -9.79 -5.14 7.70
C ALA A 32 -8.79 -4.96 8.86
N ASP A 33 -8.87 -5.80 9.90
CA ASP A 33 -7.93 -5.85 11.02
C ASP A 33 -6.52 -6.34 10.61
N TRP A 34 -6.35 -6.86 9.40
CA TRP A 34 -5.04 -7.16 8.82
C TRP A 34 -4.26 -5.92 8.39
N LEU A 35 -4.92 -4.78 8.09
CA LEU A 35 -4.25 -3.60 7.51
C LEU A 35 -3.01 -3.15 8.32
N PRO A 36 -3.06 -3.01 9.67
CA PRO A 36 -1.87 -2.67 10.46
C PRO A 36 -0.75 -3.72 10.37
N HIS A 37 -1.10 -5.00 10.27
CA HIS A 37 -0.12 -6.07 10.07
C HIS A 37 0.54 -6.01 8.69
N GLY A 38 -0.23 -5.63 7.65
CA GLY A 38 0.28 -5.35 6.32
C GLY A 38 1.31 -4.22 6.33
N GLY A 39 1.03 -3.14 7.07
CA GLY A 39 1.94 -2.01 7.26
C GLY A 39 3.26 -2.43 7.91
N ILE A 40 3.19 -3.20 9.01
CA ILE A 40 4.38 -3.77 9.67
C ILE A 40 5.15 -4.69 8.71
N GLY A 41 4.45 -5.54 7.96
CA GLY A 41 5.05 -6.43 6.98
C GLY A 41 5.82 -5.68 5.89
N ALA A 42 5.27 -4.58 5.38
CA ALA A 42 5.92 -3.73 4.39
C ALA A 42 7.23 -3.11 4.92
N GLU A 43 7.23 -2.63 6.17
CA GLU A 43 8.45 -2.11 6.82
C GLU A 43 9.50 -3.20 7.05
N LEU A 44 9.09 -4.41 7.46
CA LEU A 44 10.01 -5.54 7.60
C LEU A 44 10.60 -5.96 6.23
N TYR A 45 9.78 -6.00 5.18
CA TYR A 45 10.27 -6.30 3.83
C TYR A 45 11.26 -5.25 3.34
N ARG A 46 11.02 -3.97 3.65
CA ARG A 46 11.96 -2.88 3.39
C ARG A 46 13.28 -3.11 4.11
N MET A 47 13.24 -3.38 5.41
CA MET A 47 14.42 -3.61 6.24
C MET A 47 15.25 -4.80 5.77
N TYR A 48 14.60 -5.91 5.43
CA TYR A 48 15.26 -7.12 4.93
C TYR A 48 15.57 -7.10 3.43
N ARG A 49 15.25 -6.00 2.73
CA ARG A 49 15.41 -5.86 1.27
C ARG A 49 14.71 -6.97 0.48
N LYS A 50 13.58 -7.45 1.01
CA LYS A 50 12.76 -8.49 0.39
C LYS A 50 11.75 -7.85 -0.55
N ALA A 51 11.67 -8.36 -1.78
CA ALA A 51 10.67 -7.91 -2.74
C ALA A 51 9.25 -8.19 -2.21
N PRO A 52 8.39 -7.17 -2.09
CA PRO A 52 6.99 -7.36 -1.72
C PRO A 52 6.18 -7.90 -2.91
N VAL A 53 5.04 -8.54 -2.61
CA VAL A 53 4.11 -9.03 -3.64
C VAL A 53 3.23 -7.90 -4.16
N LEU A 54 2.90 -6.93 -3.31
CA LEU A 54 2.09 -5.75 -3.64
C LEU A 54 2.60 -4.51 -2.91
N SER A 55 2.19 -3.33 -3.37
CA SER A 55 2.42 -2.07 -2.65
C SER A 55 1.36 -1.88 -1.57
N HIS A 56 1.77 -1.84 -0.30
CA HIS A 56 0.82 -1.60 0.79
C HIS A 56 0.26 -0.16 0.76
N GLU A 57 1.07 0.80 0.31
CA GLU A 57 0.64 2.20 0.12
C GLU A 57 -0.46 2.31 -0.95
N GLU A 58 -0.32 1.54 -2.05
CA GLU A 58 -1.33 1.48 -3.10
C GLU A 58 -2.64 0.88 -2.58
N LEU A 59 -2.55 -0.27 -1.89
CA LEU A 59 -3.70 -0.93 -1.30
C LEU A 59 -4.50 0.05 -0.44
N LEU A 60 -3.84 0.78 0.46
CA LEU A 60 -4.48 1.76 1.33
C LEU A 60 -5.14 2.89 0.53
N TYR A 61 -4.46 3.44 -0.47
CA TYR A 61 -5.00 4.52 -1.30
C TYR A 61 -6.25 4.06 -2.07
N VAL A 62 -6.19 2.89 -2.73
CA VAL A 62 -7.31 2.33 -3.51
C VAL A 62 -8.49 2.03 -2.59
N VAL A 63 -8.25 1.40 -1.43
CA VAL A 63 -9.31 1.09 -0.46
C VAL A 63 -9.95 2.37 0.09
N ALA A 64 -9.15 3.38 0.45
CA ALA A 64 -9.65 4.68 0.91
C ALA A 64 -10.53 5.37 -0.13
N LYS A 65 -10.14 5.31 -1.41
CA LYS A 65 -10.87 5.95 -2.49
C LYS A 65 -12.19 5.25 -2.86
N ASN A 66 -12.25 3.92 -2.73
CA ASN A 66 -13.46 3.15 -3.03
C ASN A 66 -14.46 3.12 -1.86
N GLY A 67 -14.03 3.50 -0.66
CA GLY A 67 -14.84 3.47 0.55
C GLY A 67 -14.91 2.08 1.19
N VAL A 68 -15.12 2.06 2.50
CA VAL A 68 -15.25 0.83 3.31
C VAL A 68 -16.41 0.97 4.29
N ASP A 69 -16.86 -0.16 4.86
CA ASP A 69 -17.84 -0.13 5.93
C ASP A 69 -17.27 0.47 7.23
N ASN A 70 -18.17 0.89 8.13
CA ASN A 70 -17.80 1.58 9.37
C ASN A 70 -16.87 0.76 10.28
N LYS A 71 -16.95 -0.58 10.29
CA LYS A 71 -16.08 -1.41 11.15
C LYS A 71 -14.65 -1.38 10.62
N SER A 72 -14.51 -1.52 9.30
CA SER A 72 -13.23 -1.50 8.59
C SER A 72 -12.55 -0.13 8.60
N LEU A 73 -13.34 0.94 8.70
CA LEU A 73 -12.86 2.32 8.61
C LEU A 73 -11.89 2.72 9.74
N SER A 74 -12.05 2.13 10.93
CA SER A 74 -11.14 2.36 12.06
C SER A 74 -9.70 1.94 11.74
N TYR A 75 -9.52 0.72 11.22
CA TYR A 75 -8.21 0.18 10.82
C TYR A 75 -7.61 0.93 9.63
N LEU A 76 -8.46 1.34 8.67
CA LEU A 76 -8.00 2.07 7.49
C LEU A 76 -7.50 3.47 7.85
N LYS A 77 -8.23 4.20 8.71
CA LYS A 77 -7.89 5.57 9.10
C LYS A 77 -6.48 5.67 9.66
N GLU A 78 -6.15 4.84 10.64
CA GLU A 78 -4.85 4.89 11.31
C GLU A 78 -3.71 4.64 10.31
N GLU A 79 -3.90 3.71 9.38
CA GLU A 79 -2.89 3.38 8.37
C GLU A 79 -2.75 4.46 7.28
N VAL A 80 -3.86 5.04 6.80
CA VAL A 80 -3.81 6.15 5.85
C VAL A 80 -3.15 7.38 6.47
N GLU A 81 -3.50 7.72 7.72
CA GLU A 81 -2.89 8.82 8.47
C GLU A 81 -1.39 8.58 8.68
N ARG A 82 -1.00 7.36 9.07
CA ARG A 82 0.41 6.95 9.23
C ARG A 82 1.20 7.13 7.93
N VAL A 83 0.66 6.65 6.81
CA VAL A 83 1.31 6.78 5.49
C VAL A 83 1.42 8.24 5.07
N PHE A 84 0.36 9.03 5.22
CA PHE A 84 0.37 10.46 4.90
C PHE A 84 1.42 11.24 5.71
N VAL A 85 1.47 11.03 7.03
CA VAL A 85 2.44 11.69 7.91
C VAL A 85 3.87 11.31 7.55
N LYS A 86 4.12 10.01 7.29
CA LYS A 86 5.45 9.53 6.85
C LYS A 86 5.83 10.16 5.51
N GLU A 87 4.93 10.15 4.54
CA GLU A 87 5.16 10.70 3.20
C GLU A 87 5.46 12.20 3.25
N LYS A 88 4.65 12.97 3.98
CA LYS A 88 4.85 14.41 4.20
C LYS A 88 6.22 14.70 4.79
N LYS A 89 6.55 14.04 5.91
CA LYS A 89 7.85 14.21 6.59
C LYS A 89 9.02 13.91 5.67
N CYS A 90 8.96 12.80 4.94
CA CYS A 90 10.02 12.40 4.02
C CYS A 90 10.19 13.42 2.88
N ARG A 91 9.11 13.92 2.28
CA ARG A 91 9.18 14.94 1.22
C ARG A 91 9.75 16.26 1.73
N GLU A 92 9.35 16.69 2.94
CA GLU A 92 9.90 17.88 3.60
C GLU A 92 11.41 17.72 3.86
N GLU A 93 11.86 16.53 4.30
CA GLU A 93 13.29 16.25 4.47
C GLU A 93 14.06 16.39 3.16
N LEU A 94 13.53 15.88 2.04
CA LEU A 94 14.17 16.02 0.74
C LEU A 94 14.35 17.50 0.35
N TRP A 95 13.31 18.31 0.59
CA TRP A 95 13.33 19.73 0.26
C TRP A 95 14.38 20.48 1.08
N ILE A 96 14.39 20.26 2.41
CA ILE A 96 15.38 20.85 3.33
C ILE A 96 16.82 20.49 2.91
N ASN A 97 17.02 19.29 2.36
CA ASN A 97 18.32 18.81 1.91
C ASN A 97 18.66 19.20 0.45
N GLY A 98 17.92 20.13 -0.17
CA GLY A 98 18.26 20.71 -1.47
C GLY A 98 17.70 19.97 -2.69
N ILE A 99 16.84 18.95 -2.51
CA ILE A 99 16.08 18.35 -3.62
C ILE A 99 14.83 19.20 -3.86
N ILE A 100 14.98 20.27 -4.62
CA ILE A 100 13.90 21.21 -4.94
C ILE A 100 13.11 20.85 -6.21
N LYS A 101 13.68 20.00 -7.08
CA LYS A 101 13.02 19.62 -8.33
C LYS A 101 12.00 18.53 -8.05
N SER A 102 10.79 18.69 -8.56
CA SER A 102 9.75 17.66 -8.50
C SER A 102 9.01 17.51 -9.83
N SER A 103 8.49 16.32 -10.12
CA SER A 103 7.57 16.10 -11.25
C SER A 103 6.55 15.01 -10.95
N PRO A 104 5.35 15.06 -11.54
CA PRO A 104 4.39 13.97 -11.41
C PRO A 104 4.93 12.68 -12.02
N MET A 105 4.52 11.54 -11.45
CA MET A 105 4.71 10.21 -12.02
C MET A 105 3.72 9.97 -13.16
N GLN A 106 4.02 8.97 -14.00
CA GLN A 106 3.08 8.58 -15.06
C GLN A 106 1.76 8.07 -14.44
N PRO A 107 0.61 8.51 -14.98
CA PRO A 107 -0.68 7.93 -14.61
C PRO A 107 -0.71 6.43 -14.85
N ARG A 108 -1.43 5.71 -14.00
CA ARG A 108 -1.63 4.27 -14.18
C ARG A 108 -2.70 4.00 -15.22
N SER A 109 -2.58 2.88 -15.93
CA SER A 109 -3.61 2.45 -16.88
C SER A 109 -4.89 2.04 -16.15
N ASN A 110 -4.76 1.41 -14.99
CA ASN A 110 -5.89 1.01 -14.15
C ASN A 110 -5.71 1.46 -12.69
N PRO A 111 -6.09 2.70 -12.33
CA PRO A 111 -5.79 3.29 -11.03
C PRO A 111 -6.57 2.68 -9.86
N ASN A 112 -7.64 1.92 -10.14
CA ASN A 112 -8.46 1.25 -9.12
C ASN A 112 -8.05 -0.22 -8.90
N PHE A 113 -7.05 -0.71 -9.63
CA PHE A 113 -6.58 -2.08 -9.52
C PHE A 113 -5.18 -2.11 -8.90
N ILE A 114 -5.08 -2.85 -7.79
CA ILE A 114 -3.83 -3.02 -7.06
C ILE A 114 -2.97 -3.99 -7.85
N GLY A 115 -1.92 -3.48 -8.47
CA GLY A 115 -1.09 -4.26 -9.37
C GLY A 115 0.33 -3.74 -9.41
N ASN A 116 1.29 -4.61 -9.72
CA ASN A 116 2.69 -4.36 -9.45
C ASN A 116 3.57 -4.25 -10.72
N GLU A 117 2.92 -4.19 -11.88
CA GLU A 117 3.54 -4.26 -13.20
C GLU A 117 4.10 -2.92 -13.67
N GLU A 118 3.45 -1.81 -13.29
CA GLU A 118 3.80 -0.46 -13.79
C GLU A 118 4.77 0.28 -12.87
N ASP A 119 4.80 -0.04 -11.58
CA ASP A 119 5.59 0.69 -10.59
C ASP A 119 7.03 0.21 -10.51
N LYS A 120 7.96 1.18 -10.53
CA LYS A 120 9.38 0.91 -10.30
C LYS A 120 9.62 0.50 -8.86
N LYS A 121 10.68 -0.28 -8.64
CA LYS A 121 11.15 -0.67 -7.30
C LYS A 121 12.34 0.19 -6.88
N CYS A 122 12.46 0.43 -5.58
CA CYS A 122 13.69 0.96 -5.02
C CYS A 122 14.83 -0.04 -5.25
N ILE A 123 15.93 0.42 -5.86
CA ILE A 123 17.09 -0.45 -6.10
C ILE A 123 17.78 -0.97 -4.82
N ILE A 124 17.48 -0.39 -3.65
CA ILE A 124 18.09 -0.76 -2.37
C ILE A 124 17.18 -1.68 -1.55
N CYS A 125 15.94 -1.26 -1.27
CA CYS A 125 15.02 -2.03 -0.42
C CYS A 125 13.96 -2.84 -1.16
N GLN A 126 13.96 -2.82 -2.50
CA GLN A 126 13.04 -3.56 -3.37
C GLN A 126 11.55 -3.19 -3.24
N GLN A 127 11.20 -2.18 -2.44
CA GLN A 127 9.82 -1.72 -2.30
C GLN A 127 9.34 -1.03 -3.58
N TYR A 128 8.07 -1.26 -3.94
CA TYR A 128 7.39 -0.51 -5.00
C TYR A 128 7.33 0.97 -4.64
N LEU A 129 7.57 1.83 -5.62
CA LEU A 129 7.62 3.27 -5.46
C LEU A 129 6.29 3.90 -5.89
N TYR A 130 5.21 3.53 -5.21
CA TYR A 130 3.86 3.92 -5.62
C TYR A 130 3.57 5.41 -5.40
N LEU A 131 3.74 5.90 -4.16
CA LEU A 131 3.43 7.30 -3.83
C LEU A 131 4.48 8.26 -4.36
N SER A 132 5.76 7.92 -4.15
CA SER A 132 6.89 8.73 -4.59
C SER A 132 8.16 7.93 -4.83
N ALA A 133 9.06 8.54 -5.60
CA ALA A 133 10.41 8.07 -5.86
C ALA A 133 11.39 9.24 -5.88
N VAL A 134 12.68 8.95 -5.70
CA VAL A 134 13.76 9.88 -6.05
C VAL A 134 14.50 9.33 -7.26
N SER A 135 14.70 10.21 -8.25
CA SER A 135 15.49 9.93 -9.45
C SER A 135 16.59 10.99 -9.63
N CYS A 136 17.57 10.69 -10.48
CA CYS A 136 18.63 11.62 -10.85
C CYS A 136 18.97 11.40 -12.33
N SER A 137 19.25 12.45 -13.09
CA SER A 137 19.52 12.34 -14.53
C SER A 137 20.77 11.52 -14.89
N CYS A 138 21.66 11.26 -13.93
CA CYS A 138 22.87 10.48 -14.16
C CYS A 138 22.63 8.96 -14.22
N ARG A 139 21.46 8.45 -13.80
CA ARG A 139 21.14 7.02 -13.80
C ARG A 139 19.66 6.77 -14.08
N THR A 140 19.32 5.59 -14.57
CA THR A 140 17.92 5.16 -14.79
C THR A 140 17.26 4.57 -13.54
N SER A 141 18.06 4.24 -12.51
CA SER A 141 17.60 3.67 -11.25
C SER A 141 16.81 4.66 -10.39
N HIS A 142 15.93 4.12 -9.54
CA HIS A 142 15.08 4.90 -8.65
C HIS A 142 15.21 4.38 -7.22
N VAL A 143 15.06 5.26 -6.24
CA VAL A 143 15.06 4.90 -4.82
C VAL A 143 13.84 5.46 -4.10
N CYS A 144 13.46 4.87 -2.98
CA CYS A 144 12.42 5.44 -2.12
C CYS A 144 12.95 6.67 -1.37
N LEU A 145 12.05 7.40 -0.73
CA LEU A 145 12.38 8.64 -0.03
C LEU A 145 13.36 8.43 1.13
N GLU A 146 13.46 7.25 1.73
CA GLU A 146 14.41 6.97 2.82
C GLU A 146 15.83 6.69 2.29
N HIS A 147 15.95 6.20 1.06
CA HIS A 147 17.23 5.83 0.45
C HIS A 147 17.77 6.89 -0.50
N TRP A 148 17.17 8.08 -0.51
CA TRP A 148 17.51 9.17 -1.42
C TRP A 148 18.99 9.52 -1.41
N LYS A 149 19.63 9.51 -0.23
CA LYS A 149 21.05 9.82 -0.02
C LYS A 149 21.97 8.88 -0.81
N HIS A 150 21.55 7.64 -0.99
CA HIS A 150 22.33 6.54 -1.56
C HIS A 150 22.03 6.26 -3.04
N LEU A 151 21.28 7.12 -3.72
CA LEU A 151 21.00 6.97 -5.17
C LEU A 151 22.27 7.07 -6.03
N CYS A 152 23.09 8.10 -5.76
CA CYS A 152 24.31 8.42 -6.49
C CYS A 152 25.14 9.48 -5.72
N GLU A 153 26.30 9.84 -6.24
CA GLU A 153 27.22 10.84 -5.68
C GLU A 153 26.93 12.28 -6.14
N CYS A 154 25.96 12.49 -7.03
CA CYS A 154 25.59 13.83 -7.48
C CYS A 154 25.00 14.66 -6.34
N SER A 155 25.24 15.98 -6.36
CA SER A 155 24.63 16.94 -5.44
C SER A 155 23.09 16.81 -5.42
N PRO A 156 22.42 17.05 -4.29
CA PRO A 156 20.97 16.92 -4.15
C PRO A 156 20.15 17.68 -5.20
N GLU A 157 20.63 18.85 -5.64
CA GLU A 157 20.00 19.71 -6.67
C GLU A 157 19.84 19.04 -8.06
N LYS A 158 20.64 18.00 -8.34
CA LYS A 158 20.54 17.20 -9.57
C LYS A 158 19.49 16.10 -9.46
N ARG A 159 19.04 15.79 -8.25
CA ARG A 159 18.01 14.79 -7.97
C ARG A 159 16.63 15.42 -8.14
N ARG A 160 15.62 14.58 -8.30
CA ARG A 160 14.24 14.97 -8.51
C ARG A 160 13.31 14.05 -7.73
N LEU A 161 12.38 14.65 -6.99
CA LEU A 161 11.23 13.96 -6.43
C LEU A 161 10.23 13.64 -7.55
N LEU A 162 9.89 12.38 -7.71
CA LEU A 162 8.73 11.95 -8.49
C LEU A 162 7.60 11.67 -7.51
N TYR A 163 6.40 12.16 -7.77
CA TYR A 163 5.25 11.93 -6.90
C TYR A 163 4.01 11.57 -7.72
N ARG A 164 3.16 10.70 -7.18
CA ARG A 164 1.89 10.31 -7.80
C ARG A 164 0.76 11.27 -7.44
N HIS A 165 0.71 11.67 -6.18
CA HIS A 165 -0.26 12.61 -5.62
C HIS A 165 0.46 13.75 -4.90
N THR A 166 -0.13 14.94 -4.97
CA THR A 166 0.30 16.10 -4.19
C THR A 166 0.05 15.86 -2.70
N LEU A 167 0.75 16.61 -1.84
CA LEU A 167 0.50 16.52 -0.39
C LEU A 167 -0.90 17.03 -0.01
N ALA A 168 -1.48 17.95 -0.80
CA ALA A 168 -2.86 18.38 -0.60
C ALA A 168 -3.83 17.23 -0.86
N GLU A 169 -3.73 16.57 -2.02
CA GLU A 169 -4.59 15.43 -2.37
C GLU A 169 -4.51 14.28 -1.36
N LEU A 170 -3.31 13.94 -0.87
CA LEU A 170 -3.15 12.91 0.16
C LEU A 170 -3.72 13.35 1.52
N GLY A 171 -3.59 14.64 1.86
CA GLY A 171 -4.13 15.21 3.08
C GLY A 171 -5.65 15.27 3.07
N ASP A 172 -6.25 15.61 1.93
CA ASP A 172 -7.69 15.61 1.72
C ASP A 172 -8.24 14.18 1.87
N LEU A 173 -7.62 13.19 1.23
CA LEU A 173 -7.99 11.78 1.38
C LEU A 173 -7.94 11.32 2.84
N ALA A 174 -6.86 11.65 3.57
CA ALA A 174 -6.74 11.29 4.98
C ALA A 174 -7.82 11.97 5.84
N SER A 175 -8.18 13.21 5.52
CA SER A 175 -9.22 13.98 6.21
C SER A 175 -10.62 13.43 5.92
N GLU A 176 -10.90 13.04 4.67
CA GLU A 176 -12.15 12.40 4.27
C GLU A 176 -12.37 11.08 5.00
N VAL A 177 -11.37 10.19 5.01
CA VAL A 177 -11.41 8.92 5.76
C VAL A 177 -11.67 9.17 7.25
N LYS A 178 -11.09 10.23 7.82
CA LYS A 178 -11.30 10.62 9.21
C LYS A 178 -12.71 11.15 9.46
N ALA A 179 -13.27 11.95 8.55
CA ALA A 179 -14.62 12.50 8.66
C ALA A 179 -15.73 11.45 8.48
N SER A 180 -15.46 10.40 7.70
CA SER A 180 -16.40 9.27 7.55
C SER A 180 -16.65 8.51 8.87
N LEU A 181 -15.72 8.55 9.83
CA LEU A 181 -15.92 7.98 11.18
C LEU A 181 -16.75 8.87 12.10
N SER A 182 -16.71 10.20 11.92
CA SER A 182 -17.51 11.14 12.71
C SER A 182 -18.96 11.27 12.22
N GLY A 183 -19.34 10.58 11.13
CA GLY A 183 -20.70 10.55 10.60
C GLY A 183 -21.05 11.74 9.69
N GLU A 184 -20.08 12.52 9.24
CA GLU A 184 -20.34 13.80 8.55
C GLU A 184 -20.37 13.75 7.02
N ASN A 185 -20.38 12.57 6.38
CA ASN A 185 -20.66 12.49 4.94
C ASN A 185 -21.44 11.23 4.56
N VAL A 186 -22.78 11.35 4.58
CA VAL A 186 -23.65 10.43 3.83
C VAL A 186 -23.60 10.84 2.36
N LYS A 187 -22.65 10.24 1.63
CA LYS A 187 -22.84 9.96 0.20
C LYS A 187 -22.68 8.46 0.02
N GLN A 188 -23.77 7.73 0.18
CA GLN A 188 -23.86 6.36 -0.27
C GLN A 188 -23.58 6.34 -1.78
N SER A 189 -22.45 5.78 -2.18
CA SER A 189 -22.20 5.44 -3.58
C SER A 189 -23.05 4.20 -3.95
N PRO A 190 -23.72 4.15 -5.12
CA PRO A 190 -24.76 3.14 -5.38
C PRO A 190 -24.26 1.74 -5.76
N LEU A 191 -22.98 1.41 -5.57
CA LEU A 191 -22.37 0.26 -6.28
C LEU A 191 -22.25 -1.04 -5.48
N LEU A 192 -22.97 -1.20 -4.37
CA LEU A 192 -23.08 -2.48 -3.67
C LEU A 192 -24.53 -2.92 -3.54
N LEU A 193 -25.20 -3.12 -4.68
CA LEU A 193 -26.34 -4.03 -4.75
C LEU A 193 -26.19 -4.85 -6.04
N ASN A 194 -25.38 -5.90 -5.96
CA ASN A 194 -25.42 -6.97 -6.96
C ASN A 194 -25.91 -8.25 -6.28
N ASP A 195 -27.09 -8.65 -6.73
CA ASP A 195 -27.84 -9.86 -6.52
C ASP A 195 -27.02 -11.11 -6.17
N ILE A 196 -27.38 -11.75 -5.05
CA ILE A 196 -26.97 -13.12 -4.73
C ILE A 196 -27.88 -14.06 -5.54
N PRO A 197 -27.37 -14.88 -6.48
CA PRO A 197 -28.17 -15.93 -7.09
C PRO A 197 -28.34 -17.06 -6.08
N THR A 198 -29.57 -17.31 -5.64
CA THR A 198 -29.93 -18.52 -4.89
C THR A 198 -29.69 -19.77 -5.74
N PRO A 199 -29.06 -20.83 -5.21
CA PRO A 199 -28.91 -22.08 -5.94
C PRO A 199 -30.26 -22.77 -6.10
N SER A 200 -30.62 -23.10 -7.35
CA SER A 200 -31.72 -23.98 -7.70
C SER A 200 -31.44 -25.39 -7.17
N LYS A 201 -32.35 -25.92 -6.36
CA LYS A 201 -32.35 -27.32 -5.92
C LYS A 201 -32.57 -28.22 -7.15
N LYS A 202 -31.64 -29.15 -7.37
CA LYS A 202 -31.92 -30.41 -8.06
C LYS A 202 -31.92 -31.52 -7.02
#